data_AF-A0A5C7HLA8-F1
#
_entry.id   AF-A0A5C7HLA8-F1
#
_cell.length_a   1.000
_cell.length_b   1.000
_cell.length_c   1.000
_cell.angle_alpha   90.00
_cell.angle_beta   90.00
_cell.angle_gamma   90.00
#
_symmetry.space_group_name_H-M   'P 1'
#
loop_
_entity.id
_entity.type
_entity.pdbx_description
1 polymer ?
#
loop_
_entity_poly.entity_id
_entity_poly.type
_entity_poly.pdbx_seq_one_letter_code
_entity_poly.pdbx_strand_id
1 'polypeptide(L)'
;MSAAELADLYENLSLAEEDGAMLEVAEEAQMDGEVDVDRSLLIGENTFMFYFVNREERNQFWNRGPWHFGKNLIVLEKPVGSGDVSKLKFNKSEFWIQIHDIPIMCMNRRTARWLAE
;
A
#
# COMPACT_ATOMS: atom_id res chain seq x y z
N MET A 1 7.35 12.21 13.39
CA MET A 1 6.26 12.42 12.43
C MET A 1 5.35 13.50 12.99
N SER A 2 5.11 14.59 12.26
CA SER A 2 4.24 15.68 12.69
C SER A 2 2.79 15.41 12.28
N ALA A 3 1.82 16.09 12.91
CA ALA A 3 0.41 15.97 12.54
C ALA A 3 0.14 16.35 11.07
N ALA A 4 0.94 17.25 10.50
CA ALA A 4 0.86 17.62 9.08
C ALA A 4 1.26 16.46 8.16
N GLU A 5 2.33 15.74 8.49
CA GLU A 5 2.77 14.56 7.73
C GLU A 5 1.74 13.42 7.78
N LEU A 6 0.95 13.35 8.86
CA LEU A 6 -0.13 12.37 9.00
C LEU A 6 -1.35 12.73 8.13
N ALA A 7 -1.71 14.01 8.07
CA ALA A 7 -2.80 14.51 7.22
C ALA A 7 -2.47 14.34 5.73
N ASP A 8 -1.24 14.63 5.34
CA ASP A 8 -0.75 14.41 3.97
C ASP A 8 -0.77 12.91 3.60
N LEU A 9 -0.42 12.01 4.54
CA LEU A 9 -0.54 10.56 4.31
C LEU A 9 -2.00 10.17 4.08
N TYR A 10 -2.91 10.78 4.83
CA TYR A 10 -4.35 10.54 4.71
C TYR A 10 -4.91 10.98 3.35
N GLU A 11 -4.54 12.16 2.86
CA GLU A 11 -4.97 12.63 1.53
C GLU A 11 -4.44 11.74 0.40
N ASN A 12 -3.20 11.25 0.49
CA ASN A 12 -2.60 10.41 -0.54
C ASN A 12 -3.10 8.94 -0.53
N LEU A 13 -3.68 8.48 0.58
CA LEU A 13 -4.25 7.13 0.71
C LEU A 13 -5.77 7.10 0.55
N SER A 14 -6.42 8.27 0.63
CA SER A 14 -7.81 8.46 0.21
C SER A 14 -7.90 8.19 -1.29
N LEU A 15 -8.56 7.09 -1.67
CA LEU A 15 -8.92 6.82 -3.06
C LEU A 15 -10.02 7.80 -3.48
N ALA A 16 -9.66 9.07 -3.70
CA ALA A 16 -10.45 9.93 -4.57
C ALA A 16 -10.21 9.42 -5.99
N GLU A 17 -11.26 8.87 -6.58
CA GLU A 17 -11.29 8.41 -7.96
C GLU A 17 -10.76 9.51 -8.89
N GLU A 18 -9.55 9.36 -9.43
CA GLU A 18 -9.16 10.05 -10.66
C GLU A 18 -9.55 9.16 -11.85
N ASP A 19 -10.44 9.72 -12.66
CA ASP A 19 -11.15 9.16 -13.80
C ASP A 19 -10.28 8.33 -14.77
N GLY A 20 -10.70 7.08 -14.97
CA GLY A 20 -10.26 6.21 -16.07
C GLY A 20 -11.37 5.21 -16.41
N ALA A 21 -12.15 5.52 -17.45
CA ALA A 21 -13.45 4.93 -17.73
C ALA A 21 -13.51 3.40 -18.01
N MET A 22 -14.63 2.83 -17.56
CA MET A 22 -15.41 1.66 -18.04
C MET A 22 -14.95 0.22 -17.74
N LEU A 23 -15.66 -0.42 -16.79
CA LEU A 23 -16.56 -1.53 -17.11
C LEU A 23 -17.62 -1.73 -16.00
N GLU A 24 -18.88 -1.41 -16.33
CA GLU A 24 -20.05 -1.75 -15.53
C GLU A 24 -20.31 -3.26 -15.56
N VAL A 25 -20.62 -3.85 -14.39
CA VAL A 25 -21.83 -4.67 -14.22
C VAL A 25 -22.30 -4.50 -12.77
N ALA A 26 -23.57 -4.10 -12.62
CA ALA A 26 -24.31 -3.94 -11.36
C ALA A 26 -24.62 -5.29 -10.69
N GLU A 27 -24.71 -5.31 -9.36
CA GLU A 27 -25.97 -5.56 -8.61
C GLU A 27 -25.74 -5.36 -7.09
N GLU A 28 -26.83 -5.04 -6.41
CA GLU A 28 -27.00 -4.25 -5.20
C GLU A 28 -26.72 -4.99 -3.88
N ALA A 29 -26.20 -4.26 -2.88
CA ALA A 29 -26.56 -4.48 -1.49
C ALA A 29 -26.50 -3.14 -0.73
N GLN A 30 -27.67 -2.65 -0.38
CA GLN A 30 -27.86 -1.47 0.45
C GLN A 30 -27.37 -1.72 1.88
N MET A 31 -26.39 -0.94 2.34
CA MET A 31 -26.21 -0.68 3.76
C MET A 31 -26.09 0.83 4.00
N ASP A 32 -27.21 1.32 4.50
CA ASP A 32 -27.44 2.53 5.25
C ASP A 32 -26.39 2.76 6.35
N GLY A 33 -25.97 4.01 6.53
CA GLY A 33 -25.10 4.43 7.62
C GLY A 33 -23.79 5.06 7.16
N GLU A 34 -23.84 6.36 6.92
CA GLU A 34 -22.67 7.24 6.93
C GLU A 34 -21.91 7.08 8.26
N VAL A 35 -20.76 6.43 8.19
CA VAL A 35 -19.73 6.40 9.23
C VAL A 35 -18.41 6.67 8.51
N ASP A 36 -18.21 7.95 8.19
CA ASP A 36 -16.93 8.53 7.81
C ASP A 36 -16.01 8.57 9.04
N VAL A 37 -15.58 7.39 9.49
CA VAL A 37 -14.72 7.25 10.67
C VAL A 37 -13.49 6.45 10.27
N ASP A 38 -12.46 7.21 9.88
CA ASP A 38 -11.07 6.95 10.23
C ASP A 38 -10.59 5.51 9.98
N ARG A 39 -10.36 5.13 8.72
CA ARG A 39 -9.95 3.75 8.35
C ARG A 39 -8.49 3.41 8.66
N SER A 40 -7.73 4.28 9.34
CA SER A 40 -6.35 4.01 9.76
C SER A 40 -6.12 4.37 11.23
N LEU A 41 -6.02 3.37 12.11
CA LEU A 41 -5.72 3.61 13.53
C LEU A 41 -4.20 3.59 13.79
N LEU A 42 -3.70 4.61 14.47
CA LEU A 42 -2.36 4.62 15.08
C LEU A 42 -2.33 3.62 16.24
N ILE A 43 -1.53 2.56 16.11
CA ILE A 43 -1.47 1.46 17.10
C ILE A 43 -0.10 1.31 17.76
N GLY A 44 0.84 2.17 17.41
CA GLY A 44 2.18 2.22 17.99
C GLY A 44 3.02 3.32 17.35
N GLU A 45 4.30 3.39 17.72
CA GLU A 45 5.24 4.29 17.06
C GLU A 45 5.44 3.84 15.60
N ASN A 46 5.15 4.74 14.66
CA ASN A 46 5.30 4.50 13.22
C ASN A 46 4.57 3.23 12.71
N THR A 47 3.53 2.80 13.42
CA THR A 47 2.75 1.60 13.09
C THR A 47 1.28 1.99 12.94
N PHE A 48 0.74 1.65 11.78
CA PHE A 48 -0.61 2.04 11.35
C PHE A 48 -1.38 0.78 10.97
N MET A 49 -2.67 0.75 11.31
CA MET A 49 -3.55 -0.35 10.95
C MET A 49 -4.66 0.14 10.05
N PHE A 50 -4.66 -0.36 8.82
CA PHE A 50 -5.65 -0.07 7.81
C PHE A 50 -6.82 -1.04 7.91
N TYR A 51 -8.03 -0.50 8.02
CA TYR A 51 -9.27 -1.26 8.00
C TYR A 51 -9.94 -1.13 6.63
N PHE A 52 -10.23 -2.27 6.03
CA PHE A 52 -10.94 -2.34 4.76
C PHE A 52 -12.26 -3.07 4.98
N VAL A 53 -13.36 -2.42 4.62
CA VAL A 53 -14.70 -3.04 4.65
C VAL A 53 -14.78 -4.13 3.58
N ASN A 54 -14.23 -3.82 2.40
CA ASN A 54 -14.29 -4.66 1.23
C ASN A 54 -12.96 -5.43 1.03
N ARG A 55 -13.04 -6.75 0.82
CA ARG A 55 -11.88 -7.60 0.55
C ARG A 55 -11.23 -7.22 -0.79
N GLU A 56 -12.02 -6.82 -1.76
CA GLU A 56 -11.58 -6.41 -3.09
C GLU A 56 -10.75 -5.12 -3.01
N GLU A 57 -11.23 -4.10 -2.29
CA GLU A 57 -10.47 -2.87 -2.01
C GLU A 57 -9.13 -3.17 -1.32
N ARG A 58 -9.16 -4.01 -0.29
CA ARG A 58 -7.93 -4.44 0.40
C ARG A 58 -6.94 -5.09 -0.55
N ASN A 59 -7.41 -5.98 -1.43
CA ASN A 59 -6.54 -6.67 -2.37
C ASN A 59 -6.01 -5.70 -3.44
N GLN A 60 -6.82 -4.75 -3.90
CA GLN A 60 -6.37 -3.69 -4.81
C GLN A 60 -5.29 -2.83 -4.16
N PHE A 61 -5.51 -2.38 -2.93
CA PHE A 61 -4.52 -1.66 -2.13
C PHE A 61 -3.22 -2.46 -1.97
N TRP A 62 -3.34 -3.75 -1.63
CA TRP A 62 -2.17 -4.62 -1.48
C TRP A 62 -1.38 -4.77 -2.78
N ASN A 63 -2.08 -4.93 -3.92
CA ASN A 63 -1.46 -5.21 -5.21
C ASN A 63 -0.92 -3.95 -5.93
N ARG A 64 -1.29 -2.75 -5.47
CA ARG A 64 -0.80 -1.48 -6.02
C ARG A 64 0.52 -0.99 -5.41
N GLY A 65 1.10 -1.73 -4.46
CA GLY A 65 2.40 -1.41 -3.88
C GLY A 65 3.56 -1.43 -4.90
N PRO A 66 4.75 -0.91 -4.55
CA PRO A 66 5.17 -0.44 -3.22
C PRO A 66 4.53 0.88 -2.80
N TRP A 67 4.32 1.03 -1.49
CA TRP A 67 3.79 2.26 -0.90
C TRP A 67 4.92 3.08 -0.28
N HIS A 68 4.94 4.38 -0.55
CA HIS A 68 5.84 5.31 0.10
C HIS A 68 5.09 6.57 0.51
N PHE A 69 5.61 7.25 1.51
CA PHE A 69 5.14 8.57 1.89
C PHE A 69 6.33 9.51 2.08
N GLY A 70 6.35 10.61 1.30
CA GLY A 70 7.52 11.46 1.17
C GLY A 70 8.74 10.66 0.68
N LYS A 71 9.78 10.56 1.52
CA LYS A 71 10.99 9.76 1.26
C LYS A 71 11.06 8.46 2.06
N ASN A 72 9.95 8.07 2.70
CA ASN A 72 9.89 6.92 3.59
C ASN A 72 9.10 5.78 2.94
N LEU A 73 9.68 4.58 2.92
CA LEU A 73 9.00 3.37 2.47
C LEU A 73 8.02 2.89 3.55
N ILE A 74 6.80 2.53 3.13
CA ILE A 74 5.82 1.91 4.00
C ILE A 74 5.92 0.40 3.82
N VAL A 75 6.15 -0.32 4.92
CA VAL A 75 6.18 -1.78 4.94
C VAL A 75 4.81 -2.29 5.37
N LEU A 76 4.15 -3.04 4.49
CA LEU A 76 2.85 -3.65 4.78
C LEU A 76 3.02 -5.10 5.22
N GLU A 77 2.37 -5.47 6.33
CA GLU A 77 2.31 -6.84 6.82
C GLU A 77 0.86 -7.23 7.10
N LYS A 78 0.43 -8.42 6.64
CA LYS A 78 -0.91 -8.94 6.92
C LYS A 78 -0.91 -9.58 8.31
N PRO A 79 -1.67 -9.07 9.28
CA PRO A 79 -1.84 -9.76 10.55
C PRO A 79 -2.54 -11.11 10.31
N VAL A 80 -2.12 -12.14 11.03
CA VAL A 80 -2.71 -13.49 10.94
C VAL A 80 -3.42 -13.82 12.25
N GLY A 81 -4.73 -14.05 12.17
CA GLY A 81 -5.57 -14.34 13.35
C GLY A 81 -5.67 -13.17 14.32
N SER A 82 -5.84 -13.47 15.62
CA SER A 82 -5.80 -12.48 16.71
C SER A 82 -4.37 -12.13 17.15
N GLY A 83 -3.40 -12.25 16.23
CA GLY A 83 -1.98 -12.07 16.52
C GLY A 83 -1.70 -10.69 17.11
N ASP A 84 -0.72 -10.65 18.01
CA ASP A 84 -0.24 -9.41 18.60
C ASP A 84 0.54 -8.60 17.55
N VAL A 85 0.17 -7.32 17.39
CA VAL A 85 0.83 -6.36 16.50
C VAL A 85 2.34 -6.31 16.79
N SER A 86 2.73 -6.46 18.06
CA SER A 86 4.14 -6.45 18.47
C SER A 86 4.99 -7.55 17.82
N LYS A 87 4.35 -8.59 17.25
CA LYS A 87 5.02 -9.72 16.60
C LYS A 87 5.16 -9.55 15.08
N LEU A 88 4.55 -8.52 14.49
CA LEU A 88 4.77 -8.16 13.09
C LEU A 88 6.20 -7.67 12.91
N LYS A 89 6.89 -8.18 11.89
CA LYS A 89 8.34 -7.98 11.74
C LYS A 89 8.69 -6.77 10.90
N PHE A 90 7.81 -6.36 10.00
CA PHE A 90 7.99 -5.26 9.04
C PHE A 90 9.35 -5.31 8.32
N ASN A 91 9.84 -6.52 7.99
CA ASN A 91 11.21 -6.73 7.53
C ASN A 91 11.33 -7.05 6.03
N LYS A 92 10.21 -7.07 5.30
CA LYS A 92 10.17 -7.34 3.86
C LYS A 92 9.21 -6.38 3.18
N SER A 93 9.62 -5.83 2.05
CA SER A 93 8.76 -5.03 1.18
C SER A 93 9.13 -5.33 -0.28
N GLU A 94 8.12 -5.42 -1.13
CA GLU A 94 8.28 -5.63 -2.57
C GLU A 94 8.26 -4.27 -3.25
N PHE A 95 9.37 -3.89 -3.90
CA PHE A 95 9.48 -2.62 -4.61
C PHE A 95 10.35 -2.78 -5.87
N TRP A 96 10.16 -1.86 -6.81
CA TRP A 96 10.95 -1.79 -8.03
C TRP A 96 12.28 -1.10 -7.77
N ILE A 97 13.38 -1.72 -8.20
CA ILE A 97 14.70 -1.09 -8.21
C ILE A 97 15.03 -0.62 -9.62
N GLN A 98 15.50 0.62 -9.74
CA GLN A 98 16.08 1.14 -10.96
C GLN A 98 17.60 1.23 -10.79
N ILE A 99 18.34 0.59 -11.69
CA ILE A 99 19.79 0.60 -11.68
C ILE A 99 20.26 1.58 -12.76
N HIS A 100 21.01 2.60 -12.35
CA HIS A 100 21.53 3.63 -13.23
C HIS A 100 22.93 3.26 -13.75
N ASP A 101 23.35 3.92 -14.82
CA ASP A 101 24.70 3.81 -15.41
C ASP A 101 25.11 2.40 -15.85
N ILE A 102 24.14 1.54 -16.17
CA ILE A 102 24.41 0.23 -16.79
C ILE A 102 24.87 0.45 -18.23
N PRO A 103 26.05 -0.07 -18.64
CA PRO A 103 26.49 -0.03 -20.03
C PRO A 103 25.46 -0.65 -20.98
N ILE A 104 25.26 -0.10 -22.18
CA ILE A 104 24.26 -0.59 -23.15
C ILE A 104 24.39 -2.11 -23.41
N MET A 105 25.61 -2.64 -23.50
CA MET A 105 25.83 -4.09 -23.69
C MET A 105 25.28 -4.96 -22.55
N CYS A 106 25.14 -4.38 -21.36
CA CYS A 106 24.62 -5.02 -20.16
C CYS A 106 23.10 -4.85 -20.00
N MET A 107 22.43 -4.02 -20.81
CA MET A 107 20.96 -3.84 -20.79
C MET A 107 20.24 -5.02 -21.45
N ASN A 108 20.38 -6.22 -20.88
CA ASN A 108 19.79 -7.44 -21.40
C ASN A 108 19.23 -8.32 -20.28
N ARG A 109 18.34 -9.25 -20.64
CA ARG A 109 17.63 -10.13 -19.68
C ARG A 109 18.57 -11.00 -18.84
N ARG A 110 19.74 -11.36 -19.36
CA ARG A 110 20.72 -12.19 -18.63
C ARG A 110 21.35 -11.38 -17.50
N THR A 111 21.81 -10.15 -17.78
CA THR A 111 22.36 -9.25 -16.75
C THR A 111 21.29 -8.89 -15.72
N ALA A 112 20.07 -8.58 -16.15
CA ALA A 112 18.99 -8.22 -15.24
C ALA A 112 18.68 -9.34 -14.24
N ARG A 113 18.67 -10.61 -14.69
CA ARG A 113 18.51 -11.76 -13.77
C ARG A 113 19.68 -11.90 -12.81
N TRP A 114 20.91 -11.75 -13.31
CA TRP A 114 22.10 -11.82 -12.47
C TRP A 114 22.14 -10.71 -11.40
N LEU A 115 21.60 -9.52 -11.70
CA LEU A 115 21.49 -8.42 -10.74
C LEU A 115 20.37 -8.60 -9.71
N ALA A 116 19.42 -9.51 -9.96
CA ALA A 116 18.25 -9.73 -9.10
C ALA A 116 18.41 -10.93 -8.14
N GLU A 117 19.46 -11.73 -8.29
CA GLU A 117 19.86 -12.83 -7.40
C GLU A 117 20.84 -12.35 -6.31
#